data_AF-A0A095SBN7-F1
#
_entry.id   AF-A0A095SBN7-F1
#
_cell.length_a   1.000
_cell.length_b   1.000
_cell.length_c   1.000
_cell.angle_alpha   90.00
_cell.angle_beta   90.00
_cell.angle_gamma   90.00
#
_symmetry.space_group_name_H-M   'P 1'
#
loop_
_entity.id
_entity.type
_entity.pdbx_description
1 polymer ?
#
loop_
_entity_poly.entity_id
_entity_poly.type
_entity_poly.pdbx_seq_one_letter_code
_entity_poly.pdbx_strand_id
1 'polypeptide(L)'
;MSQEQYVVDYSGEFPHAILAQGKGNDFIALFRLNEALFQNGKKAHYELLHRWLREPCVDEDDQSWSLVMGTERTYLPSTDVEPLLQRLKSEEVEIFDHFNVS
;
A
#
# COMPACT_ATOMS: atom_id res chain seq x y z
N MET A 1 19.48 -18.28 4.56
CA MET A 1 19.38 -17.64 3.24
C MET A 1 18.16 -16.76 3.30
N SER A 2 18.32 -15.43 3.35
CA SER A 2 17.19 -14.51 3.21
C SER A 2 16.68 -14.66 1.77
N GLN A 3 15.48 -15.21 1.60
CA GLN A 3 14.80 -15.10 0.31
C GLN A 3 14.56 -13.61 0.08
N GLU A 4 15.07 -13.04 -1.01
CA GLU A 4 14.59 -11.75 -1.50
C GLU A 4 13.09 -11.92 -1.73
N GLN A 5 12.27 -11.28 -0.89
CA GLN A 5 10.83 -11.27 -1.09
C GLN A 5 10.53 -10.26 -2.18
N TYR A 6 10.07 -10.76 -3.32
CA TYR A 6 9.65 -9.94 -4.46
C TYR A 6 8.35 -9.20 -4.11
N VAL A 7 8.18 -8.00 -4.67
CA VAL A 7 6.95 -7.22 -4.55
C VAL A 7 6.03 -7.54 -5.72
N VAL A 8 4.79 -7.90 -5.41
CA VAL A 8 3.74 -8.18 -6.39
C VAL A 8 2.87 -6.93 -6.56
N ASP A 9 2.60 -6.52 -7.79
CA ASP A 9 1.72 -5.38 -8.09
C ASP A 9 0.28 -5.86 -8.33
N TYR A 10 -0.63 -5.56 -7.40
CA TYR A 10 -2.05 -5.86 -7.52
C TYR A 10 -2.87 -4.64 -7.99
N SER A 11 -2.25 -3.56 -8.44
CA SER A 11 -2.97 -2.31 -8.80
C SER A 11 -4.04 -2.53 -9.88
N GLY A 12 -3.89 -3.54 -10.74
CA GLY A 12 -4.91 -3.96 -11.70
C GLY A 12 -6.23 -4.42 -11.06
N GLU A 13 -6.17 -5.05 -9.88
CA GLU A 13 -7.32 -5.53 -9.12
C GLU A 13 -7.95 -4.44 -8.24
N PHE A 14 -7.26 -3.30 -8.06
CA PHE A 14 -7.68 -2.19 -7.21
C PHE A 14 -7.75 -0.87 -8.02
N PRO A 15 -8.74 -0.70 -8.92
CA PRO A 15 -8.80 0.44 -9.86
C PRO A 15 -9.00 1.81 -9.19
N HIS A 16 -9.30 1.83 -7.90
CA HIS A 16 -9.43 3.05 -7.11
C HIS A 16 -8.20 3.34 -6.24
N ALA A 17 -7.27 2.39 -6.14
CA ALA A 17 -5.98 2.61 -5.49
C ALA A 17 -5.08 3.42 -6.44
N ILE A 18 -4.23 4.24 -5.85
CA ILE A 18 -3.10 4.86 -6.55
C ILE A 18 -2.05 3.79 -6.83
N LEU A 19 -1.86 2.89 -5.87
CA LEU A 19 -0.91 1.78 -5.91
C LEU A 19 -1.39 0.72 -4.92
N ALA A 20 -1.34 -0.55 -5.30
CA ALA A 20 -1.65 -1.68 -4.43
C ALA A 20 -0.60 -2.78 -4.65
N GLN A 21 0.15 -3.12 -3.61
CA GLN A 21 1.27 -4.04 -3.70
C GLN A 21 1.29 -5.04 -2.55
N GLY A 22 1.77 -6.25 -2.82
CA GLY A 22 1.99 -7.31 -1.83
C GLY A 22 3.47 -7.66 -1.68
N LYS A 23 3.89 -8.04 -0.47
CA LYS A 23 5.25 -8.53 -0.19
C LYS A 23 5.18 -9.54 0.95
N GLY A 24 5.52 -10.80 0.68
CA GLY A 24 5.31 -11.87 1.65
C GLY A 24 3.85 -11.90 2.10
N ASN A 25 3.59 -11.89 3.41
CA ASN A 25 2.22 -11.94 3.97
C ASN A 25 1.58 -10.56 4.16
N ASP A 26 2.14 -9.51 3.58
CA ASP A 26 1.64 -8.15 3.75
C ASP A 26 1.13 -7.59 2.42
N PHE A 27 0.03 -6.86 2.51
CA PHE A 27 -0.53 -6.11 1.39
C PHE A 27 -0.74 -4.66 1.81
N ILE A 28 -0.35 -3.75 0.93
CA ILE A 28 -0.53 -2.31 1.13
C ILE A 28 -1.18 -1.70 -0.08
N ALA A 29 -2.22 -0.90 0.15
CA ALA A 29 -2.82 -0.07 -0.87
C ALA A 29 -2.94 1.38 -0.41
N LEU A 30 -2.60 2.30 -1.31
CA LEU A 30 -2.72 3.73 -1.09
C LEU A 30 -3.93 4.27 -1.86
N PHE A 31 -4.81 4.98 -1.17
CA PHE A 31 -5.99 5.61 -1.75
C PHE A 31 -5.96 7.11 -1.54
N ARG A 32 -6.56 7.86 -2.47
CA ARG A 32 -6.93 9.25 -2.23
C ARG A 32 -8.30 9.29 -1.57
N LEU A 33 -8.44 10.09 -0.51
CA LEU A 33 -9.74 10.33 0.12
C LEU A 33 -10.60 11.26 -0.75
N ASN A 34 -11.90 10.96 -0.85
CA ASN A 34 -12.87 11.84 -1.52
C ASN A 34 -12.96 13.19 -0.81
N GLU A 35 -12.94 13.16 0.52
CA GLU A 35 -12.92 14.33 1.38
C GLU A 35 -11.78 14.20 2.38
N ALA A 36 -11.12 15.32 2.64
CA ALA A 36 -10.01 15.33 3.56
C ALA A 36 -10.48 15.24 5.02
N LEU A 37 -9.81 14.39 5.80
CA LEU A 37 -10.13 14.15 7.21
C LEU A 37 -9.19 14.96 8.12
N PHE A 38 -9.66 15.34 9.31
CA PHE A 38 -8.78 15.88 10.34
C PHE A 38 -8.38 14.78 11.32
N GLN A 39 -7.10 14.48 11.40
CA GLN A 39 -6.55 13.50 12.33
C GLN A 39 -5.26 14.05 12.96
N ASN A 40 -5.13 13.93 14.29
CA ASN A 40 -3.94 14.38 15.04
C ASN A 40 -3.55 15.85 14.75
N GLY A 41 -4.55 16.73 14.55
CA GLY A 41 -4.35 18.15 14.26
C GLY A 41 -3.87 18.45 12.83
N LYS A 42 -3.75 17.44 11.97
CA LYS A 42 -3.37 17.59 10.55
C LYS A 42 -4.51 17.15 9.65
N LYS A 43 -4.53 17.72 8.44
CA LYS A 43 -5.48 17.36 7.39
C LYS A 43 -4.90 16.20 6.57
N ALA A 44 -5.54 15.04 6.66
CA ALA A 44 -5.22 13.86 5.87
C ALA A 44 -5.98 13.88 4.55
N HIS A 45 -5.28 13.54 3.47
CA HIS A 45 -5.80 13.51 2.10
C HIS A 45 -5.75 12.11 1.49
N TYR A 46 -5.05 11.18 2.16
CA TYR A 46 -4.81 9.83 1.69
C TYR A 46 -5.08 8.81 2.81
N GLU A 47 -5.42 7.60 2.40
CA GLU A 47 -5.54 6.43 3.28
C GLU A 47 -4.54 5.38 2.82
N LEU A 48 -3.71 4.91 3.75
CA LEU A 48 -2.88 3.74 3.60
C LEU A 48 -3.60 2.57 4.27
N LEU A 49 -3.99 1.59 3.46
CA LEU A 49 -4.58 0.34 3.91
C LEU A 49 -3.48 -0.71 3.99
N HIS A 50 -3.20 -1.22 5.19
CA HIS A 50 -2.30 -2.34 5.41
C HIS A 50 -3.11 -3.57 5.83
N ARG A 51 -2.83 -4.71 5.20
CA ARG A 51 -3.46 -6.00 5.51
C ARG A 51 -2.39 -7.05 5.77
N TRP A 52 -2.58 -7.81 6.85
CA TRP A 52 -1.87 -9.07 7.06
C TRP A 52 -2.68 -10.20 6.42
N LEU A 53 -2.00 -11.03 5.65
CA LEU A 53 -2.57 -12.08 4.83
C LEU A 53 -2.20 -13.45 5.38
N ARG A 54 -3.10 -14.41 5.19
CA ARG A 54 -2.90 -15.80 5.58
C ARG A 54 -1.83 -16.48 4.73
N GLU A 55 -1.85 -16.23 3.43
CA GLU A 55 -0.92 -16.80 2.46
C GLU A 55 -0.01 -15.68 1.90
N PRO A 56 1.22 -16.00 1.50
CA PRO A 56 2.13 -15.01 0.95
C PRO A 56 1.74 -14.62 -0.48
N CYS A 57 2.02 -13.37 -0.85
CA CYS A 57 1.94 -12.85 -2.20
C CYS A 57 3.09 -13.46 -3.04
N VAL A 58 2.74 -14.17 -4.10
CA VAL A 58 3.68 -14.90 -4.98
C VAL A 58 3.69 -14.29 -6.38
N ASP A 59 2.50 -14.02 -6.93
CA ASP A 59 2.29 -13.41 -8.24
C ASP A 59 0.95 -12.65 -8.30
N GLU A 60 0.73 -11.90 -9.38
CA GLU A 60 -0.42 -10.99 -9.53
C GLU A 60 -1.77 -11.73 -9.56
N ASP A 61 -1.77 -13.01 -9.95
CA ASP A 61 -2.98 -13.82 -10.16
C ASP A 61 -3.34 -14.68 -8.93
N ASP A 62 -2.49 -14.73 -7.90
CA ASP A 62 -2.65 -15.61 -6.74
C ASP A 62 -3.84 -15.26 -5.82
N GLN A 63 -4.38 -14.05 -5.97
CA GLN A 63 -5.46 -13.48 -5.15
C GLN A 63 -5.17 -13.47 -3.63
N SER A 64 -3.91 -13.55 -3.22
CA SER A 64 -3.48 -13.59 -1.82
C SER A 64 -3.98 -12.37 -1.03
N TRP A 65 -4.10 -11.22 -1.69
CA TRP A 65 -4.65 -9.96 -1.15
C TRP A 65 -6.06 -10.10 -0.57
N SER A 66 -6.80 -11.15 -0.94
CA SER A 66 -8.16 -11.44 -0.46
C SER A 66 -8.21 -12.29 0.82
N LEU A 67 -7.11 -12.97 1.17
CA LEU A 67 -7.01 -13.90 2.29
C LEU A 67 -6.62 -13.18 3.59
N VAL A 68 -7.44 -12.22 3.99
CA VAL A 68 -7.13 -11.25 5.06
C VAL A 68 -7.27 -11.85 6.46
N MET A 69 -6.22 -11.71 7.27
CA MET A 69 -6.19 -12.06 8.69
C MET A 69 -6.41 -10.84 9.60
N GLY A 70 -5.98 -9.67 9.16
CA GLY A 70 -6.16 -8.42 9.89
C GLY A 70 -5.94 -7.20 8.99
N THR A 71 -6.32 -6.03 9.48
CA THR A 71 -6.27 -4.80 8.70
C THR A 71 -6.01 -3.60 9.61
N GLU A 72 -5.14 -2.71 9.14
CA GLU A 72 -4.89 -1.39 9.70
C GLU A 72 -5.13 -0.31 8.63
N ARG A 73 -5.64 0.85 9.07
CA ARG A 73 -5.80 2.03 8.23
C ARG A 73 -5.06 3.20 8.85
N THR A 74 -4.21 3.83 8.06
CA THR A 74 -3.47 5.02 8.44
C THR A 74 -3.86 6.17 7.52
N TYR A 75 -4.31 7.29 8.07
CA TYR A 75 -4.63 8.47 7.25
C TYR A 75 -3.45 9.42 7.21
N LEU A 76 -3.07 9.83 6.01
CA LEU A 76 -1.81 10.53 5.75
C LEU A 76 -2.05 11.94 5.17
N PRO A 77 -1.29 12.94 5.63
CA PRO A 77 -1.26 14.25 4.98
C PRO A 77 -0.53 14.16 3.63
N SER A 78 -0.76 15.14 2.75
CA SER A 78 -0.12 15.16 1.43
C SER A 78 1.41 15.19 1.50
N THR A 79 1.98 15.82 2.53
CA THR A 79 3.44 15.90 2.73
C THR A 79 4.12 14.54 2.81
N ASP A 80 3.41 13.53 3.28
CA ASP A 80 3.96 12.20 3.53
C ASP A 80 3.84 11.32 2.26
N VAL A 81 2.97 11.71 1.33
CA VAL A 81 2.60 10.91 0.14
C VAL A 81 3.14 11.53 -1.16
N GLU A 82 3.21 12.85 -1.27
CA GLU A 82 3.69 13.54 -2.47
C GLU A 82 5.07 13.08 -2.96
N PRO A 83 6.08 12.81 -2.09
CA PRO A 83 7.37 12.28 -2.55
C PRO A 83 7.24 10.93 -3.27
N LEU A 84 6.38 10.04 -2.77
CA LEU A 84 6.08 8.75 -3.42
C LEU A 84 5.43 8.98 -4.79
N LEU A 85 4.44 9.87 -4.87
CA LEU A 85 3.75 10.16 -6.12
C LEU A 85 4.65 10.78 -7.19
N GLN A 86 5.68 11.54 -6.79
CA GLN A 86 6.65 12.07 -7.77
C GLN A 86 7.55 10.96 -8.31
N ARG A 87 7.99 10.02 -7.46
CA ARG A 87 8.80 8.87 -7.89
C ARG A 87 8.04 7.95 -8.83
N LEU A 88 6.76 7.67 -8.54
CA LEU A 88 5.89 6.86 -9.40
C LEU A 88 5.74 7.40 -10.84
N LYS A 89 5.99 8.69 -11.07
CA LYS A 89 5.97 9.26 -12.43
C LYS A 89 7.23 8.98 -13.23
N SER A 90 8.33 8.63 -12.57
CA SER A 90 9.66 8.50 -13.17
C SER A 90 10.21 7.08 -13.15
N GLU A 91 9.79 6.25 -12.20
CA GLU A 91 10.34 4.91 -11.95
C GLU A 91 9.29 3.97 -11.34
N GLU A 92 9.58 2.67 -11.37
CA GLU A 92 8.88 1.69 -10.54
C GLU A 92 9.21 1.93 -9.06
N VAL A 93 8.21 1.86 -8.19
CA VAL A 93 8.37 2.12 -6.75
C VAL A 93 7.75 1.01 -5.94
N GLU A 94 8.49 0.52 -4.94
CA GLU A 94 7.95 -0.32 -3.88
C GLU A 94 7.35 0.55 -2.77
N ILE A 95 6.05 0.39 -2.51
CA ILE A 95 5.34 1.14 -1.46
C ILE A 95 5.90 0.83 -0.06
N PHE A 96 6.42 -0.39 0.12
CA PHE A 96 7.04 -0.89 1.36
C PHE A 96 8.35 -0.15 1.71
N ASP A 97 9.07 0.35 0.71
CA ASP A 97 10.29 1.15 0.94
C ASP A 97 9.96 2.56 1.44
N HIS A 98 8.76 3.05 1.10
CA HIS A 98 8.34 4.42 1.43
C HIS A 98 7.63 4.48 2.79
N PHE A 99 6.69 3.58 3.03
CA PHE A 99 6.02 3.45 4.32
C PHE A 99 6.68 2.29 5.04
N ASN A 100 7.54 2.60 6.02
CA ASN A 100 8.25 1.61 6.84
C ASN A 100 7.25 0.88 7.76
N VAL A 101 6.44 0.02 7.16
CA VAL A 101 5.55 -0.95 7.81
C VAL A 101 6.40 -2.06 8.39
N SER A 102 6.31 -2.20 9.71
CA SER A 102 7.04 -3.18 10.53
C SER A 102 6.38 -4.56 10.54
#